data_AF-A0A846D3R1-F1
#
_entry.id   AF-A0A846D3R1-F1
#
_cell.length_a   1.000
_cell.length_b   1.000
_cell.length_c   1.000
_cell.angle_alpha   90.00
_cell.angle_beta   90.00
_cell.angle_gamma   90.00
#
_symmetry.space_group_name_H-M   'P 1'
#
loop_
_entity.id
_entity.type
_entity.pdbx_description
1 polymer ?
#
loop_
_entity_poly.entity_id
_entity_poly.type
_entity_poly.pdbx_seq_one_letter_code
_entity_poly.pdbx_strand_id
1 'polypeptide(L)'
;MTETVEDLVARDFININIAFQVAQKPSETAKEIVDTLNIIFENAEKRGKNAEDILNIILDAAQEHGTESKDIMINSINRFKVALEHQKKAQDINDKAWDLFIDSNRSSRNWLDWLGNSDPLSDTPNLWQQTVYRNPDGVDFKVIEQNTGYVEANNGSIQVSTLVNVDLTKHKYLAWDWKAIELPPDGNLLFDETDDQAIQLVVTFQLPDGTVKAIDYVWDTNAPIGTEHKRNVGFPGFQRELSYLVVESGTEYQNQWRPVRRNLIEDFQKVFPDLPLPSRVKSVTVQTNSWRTNTKSSGEVGQIRFTDKRLSEGEKLH
;
A
#
# COMPACT_ATOMS: atom_id res chain seq x y z
N MET A 1 -9.34 30.78 2.26
CA MET A 1 -8.21 29.85 2.06
C MET A 1 -8.76 28.68 1.26
N THR A 2 -8.25 28.46 0.07
CA THR A 2 -8.63 27.37 -0.83
C THR A 2 -8.06 26.07 -0.27
N GLU A 3 -8.92 25.09 0.03
CA GLU A 3 -8.51 23.69 0.32
C GLU A 3 -7.61 23.20 -0.81
N THR A 4 -6.47 22.60 -0.47
CA THR A 4 -5.55 22.03 -1.45
C THR A 4 -6.05 20.67 -1.94
N VAL A 5 -5.53 20.19 -3.07
CA VAL A 5 -5.87 18.86 -3.58
C VAL A 5 -5.38 17.77 -2.63
N GLU A 6 -4.27 18.01 -1.91
CA GLU A 6 -3.80 17.14 -0.84
C GLU A 6 -4.80 17.04 0.33
N ASP A 7 -5.45 18.15 0.72
CA ASP A 7 -6.48 18.19 1.78
C ASP A 7 -7.74 17.41 1.40
N LEU A 8 -8.11 17.42 0.11
CA LEU A 8 -9.25 16.68 -0.44
C LEU A 8 -9.00 15.16 -0.47
N VAL A 9 -7.76 14.74 -0.75
CA VAL A 9 -7.37 13.32 -0.79
C VAL A 9 -7.36 12.70 0.61
N ALA A 10 -6.86 13.41 1.63
CA ALA A 10 -6.82 12.94 3.00
C ALA A 10 -8.24 12.77 3.61
N ARG A 11 -9.17 13.67 3.29
CA ARG A 11 -10.54 13.66 3.80
C ARG A 11 -11.40 12.55 3.19
N ASP A 12 -11.25 12.28 1.91
CA ASP A 12 -12.14 11.36 1.18
C ASP A 12 -11.71 9.89 1.29
N PHE A 13 -10.43 9.59 1.57
CA PHE A 13 -9.95 8.21 1.79
C PHE A 13 -10.52 7.58 3.07
N ILE A 14 -10.74 8.38 4.12
CA ILE A 14 -11.31 7.95 5.41
C ILE A 14 -12.79 7.55 5.26
N ASN A 15 -13.56 8.31 4.45
CA ASN A 15 -15.00 8.08 4.26
C ASN A 15 -15.29 6.83 3.41
N ILE A 16 -14.40 6.48 2.49
CA ILE A 16 -14.52 5.27 1.65
C ILE A 16 -14.33 3.99 2.48
N ASN A 17 -13.50 4.03 3.53
CA ASN A 17 -13.19 2.87 4.37
C ASN A 17 -14.34 2.49 5.32
N ILE A 18 -15.12 3.48 5.78
CA ILE A 18 -16.31 3.27 6.63
C ILE A 18 -17.44 2.60 5.84
N ALA A 19 -17.61 2.97 4.56
CA ALA A 19 -18.64 2.37 3.70
C ALA A 19 -18.39 0.87 3.42
N PHE A 20 -17.14 0.44 3.39
CA PHE A 20 -16.76 -0.96 3.13
C PHE A 20 -17.00 -1.87 4.35
N GLN A 21 -16.84 -1.35 5.57
CA GLN A 21 -17.02 -2.09 6.83
C GLN A 21 -18.49 -2.41 7.14
N VAL A 22 -19.43 -1.57 6.69
CA VAL A 22 -20.88 -1.76 6.92
C VAL A 22 -21.49 -2.87 6.05
N ALA A 23 -20.79 -3.31 5.00
CA ALA A 23 -21.32 -4.26 4.01
C ALA A 23 -21.16 -5.76 4.38
N GLN A 24 -20.47 -6.12 5.46
CA GLN A 24 -20.03 -7.51 5.72
C GLN A 24 -20.94 -8.39 6.61
N LYS A 25 -22.27 -8.24 6.60
CA LYS A 25 -23.17 -9.33 7.08
C LYS A 25 -24.43 -9.50 6.23
N PRO A 26 -24.39 -10.31 5.15
CA PRO A 26 -25.58 -10.78 4.47
C PRO A 26 -25.94 -12.22 4.89
N SER A 27 -27.23 -12.51 5.06
CA SER A 27 -27.77 -13.87 5.18
C SER A 27 -27.59 -14.68 3.88
N GLU A 28 -27.77 -16.01 3.92
CA GLU A 28 -27.64 -16.92 2.74
C GLU A 28 -28.38 -16.42 1.50
N THR A 29 -29.54 -15.79 1.66
CA THR A 29 -30.35 -15.19 0.58
C THR A 29 -29.62 -14.07 -0.17
N ALA A 30 -28.78 -13.29 0.52
CA ALA A 30 -28.04 -12.20 -0.10
C ALA A 30 -26.77 -12.68 -0.80
N LYS A 31 -26.23 -13.85 -0.44
CA LYS A 31 -25.13 -14.49 -1.18
C LYS A 31 -25.58 -14.98 -2.56
N GLU A 32 -26.75 -15.62 -2.64
CA GLU A 32 -27.35 -16.04 -3.92
C GLU A 32 -27.66 -14.86 -4.86
N ILE A 33 -28.10 -13.73 -4.31
CA ILE A 33 -28.35 -12.50 -5.08
C ILE A 33 -27.02 -11.93 -5.63
N VAL A 34 -25.96 -11.90 -4.82
CA VAL A 34 -24.64 -11.41 -5.26
C VAL A 34 -24.03 -12.32 -6.33
N ASP A 35 -24.08 -13.64 -6.17
CA ASP A 35 -23.56 -14.59 -7.16
C ASP A 35 -24.34 -14.51 -8.49
N THR A 36 -25.65 -14.32 -8.42
CA THR A 36 -26.51 -14.12 -9.61
C THR A 36 -26.19 -12.80 -10.32
N LEU A 37 -25.98 -11.72 -9.56
CA LEU A 37 -25.58 -10.43 -10.12
C LEU A 37 -24.20 -10.50 -10.80
N ASN A 38 -23.23 -11.18 -10.19
CA ASN A 38 -21.90 -11.37 -10.77
C ASN A 38 -21.95 -12.09 -12.14
N ILE A 39 -22.78 -13.13 -12.27
CA ILE A 39 -22.99 -13.84 -13.55
C ILE A 39 -23.65 -12.92 -14.61
N ILE A 40 -24.56 -12.04 -14.19
CA ILE A 40 -25.22 -11.06 -15.08
C ILE A 40 -24.23 -10.00 -15.56
N PHE A 41 -23.38 -9.49 -14.66
CA PHE A 41 -22.33 -8.52 -14.99
C PHE A 41 -21.29 -9.11 -15.96
N GLU A 42 -20.76 -10.31 -15.69
CA GLU A 42 -19.79 -10.97 -16.57
C GLU A 42 -20.33 -11.22 -17.99
N ASN A 43 -21.61 -11.60 -18.10
CA ASN A 43 -22.23 -11.86 -19.40
C ASN A 43 -22.57 -10.60 -20.18
N ALA A 44 -22.83 -9.48 -19.50
CA ALA A 44 -23.15 -8.21 -20.12
C ALA A 44 -21.90 -7.40 -20.50
N GLU A 45 -20.81 -7.53 -19.74
CA GLU A 45 -19.48 -7.00 -20.11
C GLU A 45 -18.97 -7.65 -21.40
N LYS A 46 -19.12 -8.98 -21.54
CA LYS A 46 -18.86 -9.72 -22.80
C LYS A 46 -19.69 -9.25 -23.99
N ARG A 47 -20.75 -8.47 -23.76
CA ARG A 47 -21.66 -7.90 -24.78
C ARG A 47 -21.47 -6.39 -24.95
N GLY A 48 -20.41 -5.81 -24.36
CA GLY A 48 -20.06 -4.40 -24.51
C GLY A 48 -20.96 -3.42 -23.75
N LYS A 49 -21.72 -3.90 -22.75
CA LYS A 49 -22.49 -3.03 -21.86
C LYS A 49 -21.68 -2.71 -20.61
N ASN A 50 -21.71 -1.45 -20.17
CA ASN A 50 -21.04 -1.06 -18.94
C ASN A 50 -21.88 -1.41 -17.70
N ALA A 51 -21.25 -1.47 -16.52
CA ALA A 51 -21.90 -1.84 -15.27
C ALA A 51 -23.11 -0.94 -14.91
N GLU A 52 -23.07 0.32 -15.33
CA GLU A 52 -24.10 1.32 -15.04
C GLU A 52 -25.37 1.10 -15.87
N ASP A 53 -25.21 0.74 -17.15
CA ASP A 53 -26.32 0.34 -18.04
C ASP A 53 -27.06 -0.88 -17.48
N ILE A 54 -26.33 -1.84 -16.94
CA ILE A 54 -26.86 -3.08 -16.37
C ILE A 54 -27.61 -2.80 -15.06
N LEU A 55 -27.02 -1.97 -14.18
CA LEU A 55 -27.66 -1.54 -12.94
C LEU A 55 -28.98 -0.81 -13.20
N ASN A 56 -29.04 0.03 -14.23
CA ASN A 56 -30.26 0.74 -14.61
C ASN A 56 -31.35 -0.23 -15.13
N ILE A 57 -30.98 -1.20 -15.96
CA ILE A 57 -31.93 -2.24 -16.45
C ILE A 57 -32.51 -3.07 -15.29
N ILE A 58 -31.67 -3.44 -14.31
CA ILE A 58 -32.11 -4.19 -13.12
C ILE A 58 -33.01 -3.33 -12.23
N LEU A 59 -32.69 -2.03 -12.09
CA LEU A 59 -33.51 -1.06 -11.35
C LEU A 59 -34.90 -0.90 -11.96
N ASP A 60 -34.98 -0.83 -13.29
CA ASP A 60 -36.24 -0.71 -14.01
C ASP A 60 -37.09 -1.99 -13.85
N ALA A 61 -36.47 -3.17 -13.96
CA ALA A 61 -37.16 -4.45 -13.72
C ALA A 61 -37.62 -4.63 -12.26
N ALA A 62 -36.82 -4.17 -11.29
CA ALA A 62 -37.16 -4.24 -9.87
C ALA A 62 -38.39 -3.38 -9.51
N GLN A 63 -38.65 -2.31 -10.27
CA GLN A 63 -39.77 -1.42 -10.03
C GLN A 63 -41.14 -2.05 -10.31
N GLU A 64 -41.18 -3.16 -11.07
CA GLU A 64 -42.40 -3.89 -11.46
C GLU A 64 -42.87 -4.93 -10.43
N HIS A 65 -42.07 -5.22 -9.39
CA HIS A 65 -42.37 -6.22 -8.36
C HIS A 65 -42.98 -5.63 -7.07
N GLY A 66 -43.60 -6.49 -6.25
CA GLY A 66 -44.27 -6.12 -4.99
C GLY A 66 -43.36 -5.43 -3.96
N THR A 67 -43.97 -4.62 -3.10
CA THR A 67 -43.34 -3.54 -2.31
C THR A 67 -42.14 -3.93 -1.46
N GLU A 68 -42.17 -5.09 -0.77
CA GLU A 68 -41.12 -5.44 0.20
C GLU A 68 -39.81 -5.90 -0.49
N SER A 69 -39.89 -6.76 -1.50
CA SER A 69 -38.73 -7.20 -2.29
C SER A 69 -38.15 -6.07 -3.15
N LYS A 70 -39.01 -5.14 -3.60
CA LYS A 70 -38.64 -3.96 -4.37
C LYS A 70 -37.74 -3.01 -3.57
N ASP A 71 -38.08 -2.72 -2.32
CA ASP A 71 -37.30 -1.81 -1.49
C ASP A 71 -35.92 -2.37 -1.13
N ILE A 72 -35.83 -3.68 -0.86
CA ILE A 72 -34.56 -4.37 -0.59
C ILE A 72 -33.66 -4.33 -1.84
N MET A 73 -34.22 -4.58 -3.02
CA MET A 73 -33.50 -4.60 -4.28
C MET A 73 -33.00 -3.20 -4.68
N ILE A 74 -33.85 -2.18 -4.58
CA ILE A 74 -33.49 -0.77 -4.84
C ILE A 74 -32.39 -0.31 -3.88
N ASN A 75 -32.50 -0.60 -2.58
CA ASN A 75 -31.47 -0.24 -1.59
C ASN A 75 -30.13 -0.95 -1.84
N SER A 76 -30.15 -2.17 -2.38
CA SER A 76 -28.93 -2.90 -2.71
C SER A 76 -28.27 -2.34 -3.97
N ILE A 77 -29.06 -1.99 -4.99
CA ILE A 77 -28.58 -1.36 -6.23
C ILE A 77 -27.99 0.03 -5.95
N ASN A 78 -28.64 0.85 -5.12
CA ASN A 78 -28.12 2.17 -4.76
C ASN A 78 -26.80 2.07 -3.98
N ARG A 79 -26.67 1.11 -3.06
CA ARG A 79 -25.39 0.83 -2.39
C ARG A 79 -24.29 0.42 -3.37
N PHE A 80 -24.63 -0.37 -4.38
CA PHE A 80 -23.68 -0.78 -5.42
C PHE A 80 -23.26 0.39 -6.32
N LYS A 81 -24.18 1.30 -6.68
CA LYS A 81 -23.85 2.53 -7.43
C LYS A 81 -22.87 3.43 -6.68
N VAL A 82 -23.10 3.65 -5.39
CA VAL A 82 -22.17 4.42 -4.54
C VAL A 82 -20.80 3.75 -4.48
N ALA A 83 -20.75 2.42 -4.35
CA ALA A 83 -19.50 1.67 -4.38
C ALA A 83 -18.77 1.80 -5.73
N LEU A 84 -19.50 1.78 -6.85
CA LEU A 84 -18.97 1.95 -8.20
C LEU A 84 -18.44 3.38 -8.44
N GLU A 85 -19.13 4.41 -7.95
CA GLU A 85 -18.66 5.80 -7.99
C GLU A 85 -17.40 5.99 -7.15
N HIS A 86 -17.35 5.41 -5.94
CA HIS A 86 -16.14 5.40 -5.12
C HIS A 86 -14.99 4.65 -5.81
N GLN A 87 -15.27 3.54 -6.49
CA GLN A 87 -14.28 2.81 -7.29
C GLN A 87 -13.76 3.66 -8.46
N LYS A 88 -14.63 4.31 -9.23
CA LYS A 88 -14.23 5.22 -10.33
C LYS A 88 -13.39 6.39 -9.82
N LYS A 89 -13.77 6.98 -8.68
CA LYS A 89 -13.01 8.07 -8.05
C LYS A 89 -11.65 7.59 -7.52
N ALA A 90 -11.60 6.39 -6.94
CA ALA A 90 -10.34 5.76 -6.55
C ALA A 90 -9.46 5.46 -7.76
N GLN A 91 -10.04 5.04 -8.88
CA GLN A 91 -9.35 4.83 -10.15
C GLN A 91 -8.78 6.15 -10.71
N ASP A 92 -9.55 7.24 -10.75
CA ASP A 92 -9.08 8.57 -11.20
C ASP A 92 -7.96 9.14 -10.31
N ILE A 93 -8.06 8.97 -8.98
CA ILE A 93 -6.99 9.33 -8.05
C ILE A 93 -5.75 8.47 -8.29
N ASN A 94 -5.92 7.18 -8.55
CA ASN A 94 -4.85 6.26 -8.84
C ASN A 94 -4.19 6.58 -10.19
N ASP A 95 -4.96 6.94 -11.22
CA ASP A 95 -4.46 7.33 -12.54
C ASP A 95 -3.69 8.67 -12.46
N LYS A 96 -4.14 9.62 -11.63
CA LYS A 96 -3.39 10.84 -11.32
C LYS A 96 -2.14 10.56 -10.49
N ALA A 97 -2.20 9.62 -9.54
CA ALA A 97 -1.03 9.14 -8.84
C ALA A 97 -0.06 8.49 -9.83
N TRP A 98 -0.55 7.71 -10.80
CA TRP A 98 0.22 7.13 -11.87
C TRP A 98 0.90 8.15 -12.77
N ASP A 99 0.21 9.23 -13.12
CA ASP A 99 0.82 10.35 -13.86
C ASP A 99 1.96 10.99 -13.03
N LEU A 100 1.80 11.08 -11.71
CA LEU A 100 2.86 11.53 -10.79
C LEU A 100 4.00 10.49 -10.64
N PHE A 101 3.68 9.19 -10.71
CA PHE A 101 4.66 8.10 -10.72
C PHE A 101 5.44 8.09 -12.04
N ILE A 102 4.80 8.37 -13.18
CA ILE A 102 5.39 8.25 -14.53
C ILE A 102 6.13 9.52 -14.97
N ASP A 103 6.05 10.63 -14.23
CA ASP A 103 6.82 11.83 -14.53
C ASP A 103 8.34 11.55 -14.57
N SER A 104 8.81 11.28 -15.78
CA SER A 104 10.18 10.86 -16.09
C SER A 104 11.16 12.04 -16.03
N ASN A 105 10.64 13.27 -15.94
CA ASN A 105 11.43 14.49 -15.82
C ASN A 105 11.77 14.84 -14.36
N ARG A 106 11.28 14.09 -13.36
CA ARG A 106 11.70 14.29 -11.97
C ARG A 106 13.16 13.92 -11.77
N SER A 107 13.91 14.84 -11.17
CA SER A 107 15.28 14.60 -10.73
C SER A 107 15.37 13.37 -9.82
N SER A 108 16.43 12.59 -9.98
CA SER A 108 16.70 11.43 -9.11
C SER A 108 16.87 11.93 -7.68
N ARG A 109 16.12 11.31 -6.75
CA ARG A 109 16.26 11.55 -5.31
C ARG A 109 16.97 10.36 -4.68
N ASN A 110 18.21 10.58 -4.25
CA ASN A 110 19.05 9.51 -3.70
C ASN A 110 19.19 9.60 -2.18
N TRP A 111 18.79 10.74 -1.61
CA TRP A 111 18.78 11.00 -0.18
C TRP A 111 17.36 11.35 0.26
N LEU A 112 16.76 10.49 1.09
CA LEU A 112 15.43 10.71 1.63
C LEU A 112 15.53 11.00 3.13
N ASP A 113 15.01 12.15 3.50
CA ASP A 113 14.88 12.59 4.89
C ASP A 113 13.42 12.86 5.24
N TRP A 114 13.10 12.82 6.53
CA TRP A 114 11.75 12.96 7.07
C TRP A 114 11.35 14.42 7.30
N LEU A 115 12.34 15.31 7.45
CA LEU A 115 12.13 16.75 7.65
C LEU A 115 11.66 17.46 6.37
N GLY A 116 11.72 16.78 5.23
CA GLY A 116 11.31 17.33 3.94
C GLY A 116 12.35 18.27 3.33
N ASN A 117 13.60 18.23 3.81
CA ASN A 117 14.64 19.02 3.16
C ASN A 117 14.84 18.53 1.73
N SER A 118 15.30 19.44 0.88
CA SER A 118 15.73 19.08 -0.46
C SER A 118 16.84 18.04 -0.40
N ASP A 119 16.78 17.05 -1.28
CA ASP A 119 17.93 16.18 -1.53
C ASP A 119 19.12 17.06 -1.93
N PRO A 120 20.25 17.02 -1.21
CA PRO A 120 21.39 17.90 -1.44
C PRO A 120 22.02 17.74 -2.83
N LEU A 121 21.74 16.65 -3.55
CA LEU A 121 22.24 16.40 -4.90
C LEU A 121 21.32 16.89 -6.01
N SER A 122 20.01 16.99 -5.74
CA SER A 122 19.00 17.29 -6.76
C SER A 122 18.15 18.53 -6.46
N ASP A 123 18.32 19.13 -5.29
CA ASP A 123 17.56 20.27 -4.76
C ASP A 123 16.03 20.06 -4.77
N THR A 124 15.60 18.79 -4.78
CA THR A 124 14.18 18.39 -4.84
C THR A 124 13.69 18.04 -3.43
N PRO A 125 12.59 18.64 -2.94
CA PRO A 125 12.09 18.41 -1.57
C PRO A 125 11.62 16.97 -1.34
N ASN A 126 11.81 16.48 -0.11
CA ASN A 126 11.32 15.18 0.34
C ASN A 126 9.87 15.26 0.83
N LEU A 127 8.91 15.09 -0.07
CA LEU A 127 7.49 15.12 0.28
C LEU A 127 6.99 13.72 0.65
N TRP A 128 6.69 13.52 1.93
CA TRP A 128 6.07 12.29 2.44
C TRP A 128 4.54 12.45 2.51
N GLN A 129 3.83 11.49 1.95
CA GLN A 129 2.38 11.42 1.94
C GLN A 129 1.91 10.24 2.78
N GLN A 130 0.99 10.50 3.70
CA GLN A 130 0.38 9.48 4.54
C GLN A 130 -0.85 8.88 3.86
N THR A 131 -0.98 7.56 3.94
CA THR A 131 -2.17 6.79 3.57
C THR A 131 -2.54 5.88 4.72
N VAL A 132 -3.82 5.86 5.10
CA VAL A 132 -4.31 5.10 6.26
C VAL A 132 -5.30 4.03 5.82
N TYR A 133 -5.11 2.82 6.31
CA TYR A 133 -5.95 1.65 6.04
C TYR A 133 -6.48 1.06 7.34
N ARG A 134 -7.81 1.10 7.52
CA ARG A 134 -8.53 0.64 8.72
C ARG A 134 -8.13 1.41 9.99
N ASN A 135 -9.15 1.69 10.81
CA ASN A 135 -9.04 2.35 12.11
C ASN A 135 -8.16 3.62 12.09
N PRO A 136 -8.59 4.71 11.44
CA PRO A 136 -7.77 5.92 11.30
C PRO A 136 -7.42 6.59 12.62
N ASP A 137 -8.25 6.43 13.66
CA ASP A 137 -7.99 6.95 15.00
C ASP A 137 -6.95 6.11 15.76
N GLY A 138 -6.64 4.91 15.27
CA GLY A 138 -5.69 3.98 15.85
C GLY A 138 -4.30 4.03 15.21
N VAL A 139 -4.03 4.95 14.28
CA VAL A 139 -2.72 5.04 13.64
C VAL A 139 -2.11 6.42 13.83
N ASP A 140 -0.78 6.48 13.82
CA ASP A 140 -0.06 7.74 13.98
C ASP A 140 1.25 7.74 13.16
N PHE A 141 1.62 8.92 12.68
CA PHE A 141 2.91 9.18 12.06
C PHE A 141 3.48 10.49 12.58
N LYS A 142 4.74 10.44 13.01
CA LYS A 142 5.46 11.61 13.53
C LYS A 142 6.88 11.64 12.98
N VAL A 143 7.39 12.85 12.75
CA VAL A 143 8.84 13.05 12.63
C VAL A 143 9.36 13.41 14.02
N ILE A 144 10.20 12.54 14.56
CA ILE A 144 10.80 12.70 15.88
C ILE A 144 12.28 13.14 15.77
N GLU A 145 12.99 13.18 16.89
CA GLU A 145 14.38 13.66 16.98
C GLU A 145 15.28 13.15 15.84
N GLN A 146 16.26 13.98 15.43
CA GLN A 146 17.31 13.62 14.47
C GLN A 146 16.81 13.14 13.10
N ASN A 147 15.66 13.66 12.64
CA ASN A 147 15.12 13.33 11.32
C ASN A 147 14.79 11.82 11.22
N THR A 148 13.95 11.37 12.13
CA THR A 148 13.49 9.98 12.23
C THR A 148 11.99 9.93 12.06
N GLY A 149 11.51 9.06 11.17
CA GLY A 149 10.09 8.78 11.03
C GLY A 149 9.65 7.75 12.07
N TYR A 150 8.59 8.05 12.81
CA TYR A 150 7.91 7.14 13.72
C TYR A 150 6.55 6.78 13.13
N VAL A 151 6.24 5.49 13.06
CA VAL A 151 4.93 4.96 12.64
C VAL A 151 4.35 4.07 13.73
N GLU A 152 3.05 4.18 13.96
CA GLU A 152 2.30 3.35 14.89
C GLU A 152 0.97 2.94 14.30
N ALA A 153 0.57 1.70 14.59
CA ALA A 153 -0.78 1.21 14.37
C ALA A 153 -1.28 0.43 15.59
N ASN A 154 -2.49 0.76 16.03
CA ASN A 154 -3.27 0.07 17.05
C ASN A 154 -4.57 -0.41 16.40
N ASN A 155 -4.62 -1.71 16.10
CA ASN A 155 -5.68 -2.32 15.31
C ASN A 155 -5.93 -1.59 13.99
N GLY A 156 -4.85 -1.20 13.30
CA GLY A 156 -4.89 -0.37 12.09
C GLY A 156 -3.76 -0.68 11.14
N SER A 157 -3.63 0.13 10.09
CA SER A 157 -2.49 0.10 9.18
C SER A 157 -2.23 1.49 8.61
N ILE A 158 -0.96 1.86 8.55
CA ILE A 158 -0.52 3.15 8.02
C ILE A 158 0.64 2.93 7.05
N GLN A 159 0.59 3.66 5.94
CA GLN A 159 1.66 3.78 4.97
C GLN A 159 2.07 5.24 4.86
N VAL A 160 3.37 5.49 4.84
CA VAL A 160 3.95 6.81 4.63
C VAL A 160 4.90 6.72 3.45
N SER A 161 4.52 7.34 2.35
CA SER A 161 5.12 7.13 1.05
C SER A 161 5.75 8.40 0.51
N THR A 162 6.88 8.27 -0.17
CA THR A 162 7.38 9.32 -1.06
C THR A 162 7.68 8.74 -2.43
N LEU A 163 7.36 9.50 -3.46
CA LEU A 163 7.77 9.17 -4.82
C LEU A 163 9.29 9.29 -4.92
N VAL A 164 9.93 8.61 -5.85
CA VAL A 164 11.34 8.80 -6.22
C VAL A 164 11.51 8.51 -7.72
N ASN A 165 12.69 8.77 -8.28
CA ASN A 165 13.01 8.42 -9.67
C ASN A 165 14.47 7.95 -9.79
N VAL A 166 14.81 6.87 -9.10
CA VAL A 166 16.20 6.40 -8.98
C VAL A 166 16.56 5.51 -10.15
N ASP A 167 17.63 5.87 -10.86
CA ASP A 167 18.24 5.06 -11.92
C ASP A 167 19.08 3.93 -11.32
N LEU A 168 18.61 2.68 -11.46
CA LEU A 168 19.26 1.50 -10.87
C LEU A 168 20.56 1.10 -11.59
N THR A 169 20.86 1.67 -12.76
CA THR A 169 22.18 1.50 -13.40
C THR A 169 23.26 2.31 -12.68
N LYS A 170 22.85 3.33 -11.92
CA LYS A 170 23.74 4.23 -11.19
C LYS A 170 23.71 4.00 -9.67
N HIS A 171 22.52 3.79 -9.10
CA HIS A 171 22.33 3.65 -7.65
C HIS A 171 21.53 2.38 -7.33
N LYS A 172 22.20 1.23 -7.35
CA LYS A 172 21.57 -0.08 -7.12
C LYS A 172 21.51 -0.50 -5.65
N TYR A 173 22.21 0.21 -4.76
CA TYR A 173 22.23 -0.14 -3.35
C TYR A 173 21.26 0.74 -2.57
N LEU A 174 20.54 0.13 -1.64
CA LEU A 174 19.64 0.80 -0.70
C LEU A 174 20.15 0.58 0.72
N ALA A 175 20.18 1.65 1.50
CA ALA A 175 20.59 1.63 2.89
C ALA A 175 19.59 2.40 3.75
N TRP A 176 19.17 1.80 4.86
CA TRP A 176 18.38 2.46 5.89
C TRP A 176 18.67 1.83 7.24
N ASP A 177 18.39 2.57 8.31
CA ASP A 177 18.39 2.04 9.66
C ASP A 177 16.96 2.11 10.19
N TRP A 178 16.53 1.09 10.92
CA TRP A 178 15.20 1.02 11.52
C TRP A 178 15.23 0.39 12.90
N LYS A 179 14.14 0.52 13.64
CA LYS A 179 13.99 -0.02 14.99
C LYS A 179 12.53 -0.43 15.19
N ALA A 180 12.29 -1.70 15.48
CA ALA A 180 10.98 -2.15 15.94
C ALA A 180 10.80 -1.76 17.43
N ILE A 181 9.69 -1.10 17.76
CA ILE A 181 9.35 -0.68 19.13
C ILE A 181 8.30 -1.62 19.70
N GLU A 182 7.18 -1.79 18.99
CA GLU A 182 6.16 -2.79 19.31
C GLU A 182 6.03 -3.77 18.14
N LEU A 183 6.19 -5.06 18.43
CA LEU A 183 5.92 -6.14 17.49
C LEU A 183 4.51 -6.70 17.78
N PRO A 184 3.66 -6.86 16.75
CA PRO A 184 2.34 -7.46 16.94
C PRO A 184 2.51 -8.91 17.42
N PRO A 185 1.93 -9.30 18.56
CA PRO A 185 1.92 -10.68 19.03
C PRO A 185 1.38 -11.61 17.96
N ASP A 186 2.01 -12.78 17.82
CA ASP A 186 1.68 -13.79 16.79
C ASP A 186 1.79 -13.32 15.33
N GLY A 187 2.26 -12.08 15.09
CA GLY A 187 2.50 -11.55 13.75
C GLY A 187 3.37 -12.49 12.92
N ASN A 188 2.89 -12.85 11.74
CA ASN A 188 3.59 -13.74 10.82
C ASN A 188 3.02 -13.56 9.42
N LEU A 189 3.82 -12.99 8.52
CA LEU A 189 3.41 -12.70 7.15
C LEU A 189 2.98 -13.92 6.32
N LEU A 190 3.37 -15.14 6.74
CA LEU A 190 3.05 -16.37 6.02
C LEU A 190 1.58 -16.78 6.16
N PHE A 191 0.86 -16.22 7.14
CA PHE A 191 -0.55 -16.52 7.38
C PHE A 191 -1.38 -15.26 7.26
N ASP A 192 -2.41 -15.30 6.43
CA ASP A 192 -3.26 -14.15 6.17
C ASP A 192 -3.87 -13.61 7.46
N GLU A 193 -4.29 -14.46 8.39
CA GLU A 193 -4.94 -14.06 9.62
C GLU A 193 -4.02 -13.30 10.59
N THR A 194 -2.71 -13.40 10.40
CA THR A 194 -1.68 -12.79 11.27
C THR A 194 -0.66 -11.96 10.50
N ASP A 195 -0.98 -11.57 9.26
CA ASP A 195 -0.11 -10.77 8.40
C ASP A 195 -0.08 -9.30 8.89
N ASP A 196 0.58 -9.11 10.04
CA ASP A 196 0.86 -7.86 10.73
C ASP A 196 2.33 -7.80 11.12
N GLN A 197 2.95 -6.65 10.86
CA GLN A 197 4.40 -6.46 10.96
C GLN A 197 4.72 -5.20 11.77
N ALA A 198 5.84 -5.25 12.49
CA ALA A 198 6.29 -4.16 13.35
C ALA A 198 6.62 -2.91 12.53
N ILE A 199 7.42 -3.09 11.48
CA ILE A 199 7.78 -2.05 10.53
C ILE A 199 8.22 -2.68 9.19
N GLN A 200 7.93 -1.95 8.12
CA GLN A 200 8.15 -2.37 6.74
C GLN A 200 8.77 -1.22 5.93
N LEU A 201 9.59 -1.56 4.94
CA LEU A 201 10.07 -0.65 3.91
C LEU A 201 9.76 -1.23 2.53
N VAL A 202 8.77 -0.66 1.85
CA VAL A 202 8.35 -1.07 0.51
C VAL A 202 9.05 -0.23 -0.55
N VAL A 203 9.64 -0.89 -1.53
CA VAL A 203 10.30 -0.28 -2.68
C VAL A 203 9.55 -0.67 -3.95
N THR A 204 9.06 0.32 -4.69
CA THR A 204 8.34 0.09 -5.95
C THR A 204 9.26 0.30 -7.14
N PHE A 205 9.30 -0.69 -8.01
CA PHE A 205 10.14 -0.77 -9.20
C PHE A 205 9.31 -0.58 -10.46
N GLN A 206 9.91 0.06 -11.47
CA GLN A 206 9.39 0.10 -12.84
C GLN A 206 10.25 -0.78 -13.75
N LEU A 207 9.59 -1.73 -14.41
CA LEU A 207 10.19 -2.61 -15.41
C LEU A 207 10.30 -1.91 -16.77
N PRO A 208 11.14 -2.41 -17.69
CA PRO A 208 11.32 -1.82 -19.02
C PRO A 208 10.03 -1.74 -19.85
N ASP A 209 9.08 -2.64 -19.62
CA ASP A 209 7.76 -2.65 -20.28
C ASP A 209 6.73 -1.70 -19.62
N GLY A 210 7.15 -0.95 -18.60
CA GLY A 210 6.31 -0.01 -17.85
C GLY A 210 5.52 -0.63 -16.70
N THR A 211 5.52 -1.95 -16.55
CA THR A 211 4.86 -2.62 -15.42
C THR A 211 5.57 -2.32 -14.11
N VAL A 212 4.82 -2.40 -13.00
CA VAL A 212 5.39 -2.21 -11.66
C VAL A 212 5.39 -3.48 -10.85
N LYS A 213 6.42 -3.59 -10.01
CA LYS A 213 6.59 -4.64 -9.01
C LYS A 213 7.08 -3.99 -7.74
N ALA A 214 6.84 -4.63 -6.61
CA ALA A 214 7.31 -4.11 -5.33
C ALA A 214 8.00 -5.20 -4.52
N ILE A 215 9.00 -4.78 -3.75
CA ILE A 215 9.60 -5.59 -2.69
C ILE A 215 9.26 -4.90 -1.37
N ASP A 216 8.74 -5.67 -0.42
CA ASP A 216 8.52 -5.22 0.96
C ASP A 216 9.56 -5.86 1.86
N TYR A 217 10.46 -5.04 2.41
CA TYR A 217 11.43 -5.48 3.41
C TYR A 217 10.79 -5.44 4.79
N VAL A 218 10.79 -6.57 5.48
CA VAL A 218 9.97 -6.76 6.67
C VAL A 218 10.82 -7.01 7.92
N TRP A 219 10.44 -6.36 9.03
CA TRP A 219 10.74 -6.84 10.37
C TRP A 219 9.49 -7.57 10.92
N ASP A 220 9.53 -8.90 10.91
CA ASP A 220 8.40 -9.75 11.30
C ASP A 220 8.51 -10.19 12.78
N THR A 221 7.43 -10.68 13.39
CA THR A 221 7.48 -11.20 14.76
C THR A 221 7.94 -12.66 14.79
N ASN A 222 7.50 -13.50 13.83
CA ASN A 222 7.68 -14.95 13.88
C ASN A 222 8.19 -15.58 12.57
N ALA A 223 8.04 -14.91 11.43
CA ALA A 223 8.57 -15.41 10.16
C ALA A 223 10.11 -15.36 10.17
N PRO A 224 10.83 -16.45 9.84
CA PRO A 224 12.30 -16.47 9.87
C PRO A 224 12.93 -15.43 8.94
N ILE A 225 14.09 -14.89 9.32
CA ILE A 225 14.89 -14.02 8.44
C ILE A 225 15.22 -14.77 7.13
N GLY A 226 15.09 -14.06 6.00
CA GLY A 226 15.28 -14.60 4.66
C GLY A 226 14.03 -15.22 4.05
N THR A 227 12.91 -15.26 4.77
CA THR A 227 11.62 -15.72 4.25
C THR A 227 11.15 -14.81 3.12
N GLU A 228 10.70 -15.44 2.04
CA GLU A 228 10.09 -14.81 0.88
C GLU A 228 8.63 -15.21 0.81
N HIS A 229 7.75 -14.26 0.52
CA HIS A 229 6.34 -14.53 0.34
C HIS A 229 5.76 -13.60 -0.72
N LYS A 230 4.97 -14.12 -1.66
CA LYS A 230 4.40 -13.33 -2.74
C LYS A 230 2.93 -13.10 -2.51
N ARG A 231 2.47 -11.88 -2.77
CA ARG A 231 1.05 -11.55 -2.77
C ARG A 231 0.71 -10.63 -3.93
N ASN A 232 -0.51 -10.80 -4.43
CA ASN A 232 -1.14 -9.78 -5.26
C ASN A 232 -1.90 -8.84 -4.35
N VAL A 233 -1.46 -7.59 -4.30
CA VAL A 233 -2.08 -6.54 -3.49
C VAL A 233 -2.70 -5.50 -4.41
N GLY A 234 -3.76 -4.85 -3.96
CA GLY A 234 -4.53 -3.90 -4.77
C GLY A 234 -6.02 -4.28 -4.83
N PHE A 235 -6.73 -3.68 -5.78
CA PHE A 235 -8.17 -3.85 -5.93
C PHE A 235 -8.48 -4.53 -7.28
N PRO A 236 -9.68 -5.11 -7.48
CA PRO A 236 -10.07 -5.65 -8.79
C PRO A 236 -9.87 -4.62 -9.91
N GLY A 237 -9.15 -5.00 -10.97
CA GLY A 237 -8.74 -4.10 -12.06
C GLY A 237 -7.41 -3.38 -11.85
N PHE A 238 -6.85 -3.44 -10.64
CA PHE A 238 -5.57 -2.84 -10.29
C PHE A 238 -4.80 -3.70 -9.29
N GLN A 239 -4.16 -4.75 -9.80
CA GLN A 239 -3.32 -5.65 -9.00
C GLN A 239 -1.84 -5.34 -9.25
N ARG A 240 -1.07 -5.23 -8.16
CA ARG A 240 0.39 -5.22 -8.20
C ARG A 240 0.91 -6.47 -7.52
N GLU A 241 1.90 -7.09 -8.12
CA GLU A 241 2.61 -8.20 -7.47
C GLU A 241 3.64 -7.62 -6.50
N LEU A 242 3.50 -7.99 -5.24
CA LEU A 242 4.36 -7.63 -4.14
C LEU A 242 5.07 -8.89 -3.66
N SER A 243 6.38 -8.80 -3.43
CA SER A 243 7.12 -9.84 -2.73
C SER A 243 7.64 -9.31 -1.41
N TYR A 244 7.27 -9.96 -0.32
CA TYR A 244 7.86 -9.77 0.99
C TYR A 244 9.24 -10.43 1.05
N LEU A 245 10.16 -9.80 1.76
CA LEU A 245 11.44 -10.34 2.14
C LEU A 245 11.74 -9.97 3.59
N VAL A 246 11.74 -10.98 4.47
CA VAL A 246 12.07 -10.77 5.89
C VAL A 246 13.56 -10.51 6.03
N VAL A 247 13.92 -9.33 6.52
CA VAL A 247 15.33 -8.94 6.73
C VAL A 247 15.70 -8.80 8.20
N GLU A 248 14.72 -8.79 9.10
CA GLU A 248 14.89 -8.90 10.55
C GLU A 248 13.67 -9.61 11.14
N SER A 249 13.81 -10.30 12.28
CA SER A 249 12.69 -11.03 12.88
C SER A 249 12.80 -11.18 14.39
N GLY A 250 11.65 -11.22 15.06
CA GLY A 250 11.55 -11.47 16.47
C GLY A 250 12.00 -10.30 17.35
N THR A 251 12.04 -10.57 18.66
CA THR A 251 12.22 -9.56 19.70
C THR A 251 13.66 -9.38 20.17
N GLU A 252 14.61 -10.19 19.67
CA GLU A 252 16.03 -10.16 20.10
C GLU A 252 16.63 -8.75 19.99
N TYR A 253 16.31 -8.06 18.89
CA TYR A 253 16.78 -6.70 18.61
C TYR A 253 15.69 -5.62 18.78
N GLN A 254 14.58 -5.95 19.43
CA GLN A 254 13.53 -4.97 19.72
C GLN A 254 14.10 -3.79 20.51
N ASN A 255 13.65 -2.57 20.19
CA ASN A 255 14.15 -1.31 20.72
C ASN A 255 15.64 -1.01 20.42
N GLN A 256 16.25 -1.71 19.46
CA GLN A 256 17.60 -1.44 18.99
C GLN A 256 17.60 -1.05 17.51
N TRP A 257 18.44 -0.07 17.15
CA TRP A 257 18.64 0.31 15.76
C TRP A 257 19.36 -0.78 14.98
N ARG A 258 18.80 -1.16 13.83
CA ARG A 258 19.32 -2.20 12.95
C ARG A 258 19.61 -1.61 11.57
N PRO A 259 20.88 -1.67 11.12
CA PRO A 259 21.21 -1.27 9.77
C PRO A 259 20.79 -2.34 8.78
N VAL A 260 20.19 -1.91 7.67
CA VAL A 260 19.89 -2.78 6.54
C VAL A 260 20.56 -2.20 5.29
N ARG A 261 21.33 -3.04 4.60
CA ARG A 261 22.10 -2.70 3.40
C ARG A 261 21.82 -3.72 2.31
N ARG A 262 21.11 -3.33 1.26
CA ARG A 262 20.59 -4.22 0.21
C ARG A 262 21.12 -3.84 -1.16
N ASN A 263 21.33 -4.85 -2.01
CA ASN A 263 21.47 -4.67 -3.45
C ASN A 263 20.11 -4.93 -4.09
N LEU A 264 19.47 -3.86 -4.59
CA LEU A 264 18.11 -3.93 -5.11
C LEU A 264 18.00 -4.81 -6.36
N ILE A 265 19.05 -4.91 -7.17
CA ILE A 265 19.04 -5.77 -8.36
C ILE A 265 19.10 -7.24 -7.97
N GLU A 266 19.97 -7.60 -7.02
CA GLU A 266 20.08 -8.99 -6.53
C GLU A 266 18.78 -9.43 -5.85
N ASP A 267 18.22 -8.57 -5.00
CA ASP A 267 16.95 -8.85 -4.32
C ASP A 267 15.79 -8.97 -5.31
N PHE A 268 15.74 -8.10 -6.31
CA PHE A 268 14.73 -8.18 -7.35
C PHE A 268 14.83 -9.48 -8.14
N GLN A 269 16.03 -9.87 -8.57
CA GLN A 269 16.24 -11.15 -9.28
C GLN A 269 15.88 -12.35 -8.40
N LYS A 270 16.15 -12.28 -7.09
CA LYS A 270 15.81 -13.34 -6.16
C LYS A 270 14.31 -13.57 -6.10
N VAL A 271 13.53 -12.50 -5.92
CA VAL A 271 12.07 -12.62 -5.75
C VAL A 271 11.29 -12.66 -7.08
N PHE A 272 11.86 -12.15 -8.16
CA PHE A 272 11.26 -12.10 -9.50
C PHE A 272 12.23 -12.63 -10.58
N PRO A 273 12.64 -13.91 -10.52
CA PRO A 273 13.72 -14.45 -11.36
C PRO A 273 13.40 -14.45 -12.87
N ASP A 274 12.13 -14.53 -13.22
CA ASP A 274 11.67 -14.64 -14.62
C ASP A 274 11.33 -13.28 -15.25
N LEU A 275 11.47 -12.18 -14.50
CA LEU A 275 11.15 -10.84 -14.97
C LEU A 275 12.40 -10.09 -15.48
N PRO A 276 12.25 -9.18 -16.46
CA PRO A 276 13.35 -8.30 -16.84
C PRO A 276 13.77 -7.44 -15.66
N LEU A 277 15.06 -7.09 -15.60
CA LEU A 277 15.58 -6.24 -14.54
C LEU A 277 14.88 -4.88 -14.53
N PRO A 278 14.53 -4.35 -13.35
CA PRO A 278 13.93 -3.04 -13.24
C PRO A 278 14.92 -1.97 -13.68
N SER A 279 14.40 -0.95 -14.36
CA SER A 279 15.20 0.19 -14.77
C SER A 279 15.29 1.25 -13.67
N ARG A 280 14.23 1.38 -12.87
CA ARG A 280 14.06 2.47 -11.92
C ARG A 280 13.32 2.07 -10.65
N VAL A 281 13.61 2.78 -9.56
CA VAL A 281 12.75 2.85 -8.37
C VAL A 281 11.88 4.09 -8.47
N LYS A 282 10.59 3.93 -8.16
CA LYS A 282 9.56 4.97 -8.34
C LYS A 282 8.90 5.44 -7.04
N SER A 283 8.97 4.66 -5.98
CA SER A 283 8.59 5.10 -4.64
C SER A 283 9.27 4.29 -3.55
N VAL A 284 9.30 4.90 -2.37
CA VAL A 284 9.63 4.25 -1.10
C VAL A 284 8.45 4.49 -0.16
N THR A 285 8.03 3.46 0.55
CA THR A 285 6.96 3.53 1.56
C THR A 285 7.43 2.88 2.84
N VAL A 286 7.18 3.54 3.97
CA VAL A 286 7.31 2.93 5.29
C VAL A 286 5.92 2.55 5.77
N GLN A 287 5.78 1.36 6.31
CA GLN A 287 4.49 0.82 6.72
C GLN A 287 4.58 0.15 8.10
N THR A 288 3.45 0.16 8.82
CA THR A 288 3.19 -0.76 9.93
C THR A 288 1.71 -1.15 9.93
N ASN A 289 1.39 -2.32 10.47
CA ASN A 289 0.02 -2.82 10.58
C ASN A 289 -0.18 -3.81 11.72
N SER A 290 -1.37 -3.76 12.32
CA SER A 290 -1.76 -4.52 13.51
C SER A 290 -3.26 -4.89 13.54
N TRP A 291 -3.97 -4.75 12.43
CA TRP A 291 -5.43 -4.95 12.38
C TRP A 291 -5.87 -6.42 12.23
N ARG A 292 -4.98 -7.31 11.77
CA ARG A 292 -5.31 -8.74 11.63
C ARG A 292 -5.18 -9.47 12.96
N THR A 293 -4.13 -9.14 13.70
CA THR A 293 -3.84 -9.60 15.07
C THR A 293 -4.68 -8.87 16.12
N ASN A 294 -5.37 -7.78 15.76
CA ASN A 294 -6.12 -6.90 16.67
C ASN A 294 -5.26 -6.36 17.82
N THR A 295 -4.01 -6.02 17.53
CA THR A 295 -3.01 -5.62 18.54
C THR A 295 -2.40 -4.26 18.21
N LYS A 296 -1.11 -4.08 18.50
CA LYS A 296 -0.34 -2.88 18.21
C LYS A 296 0.97 -3.23 17.51
N SER A 297 1.44 -2.30 16.71
CA SER A 297 2.72 -2.36 16.04
C SER A 297 3.28 -0.94 15.94
N SER A 298 4.59 -0.78 16.14
CA SER A 298 5.23 0.52 15.96
C SER A 298 6.72 0.37 15.71
N GLY A 299 7.28 1.39 15.05
CA GLY A 299 8.70 1.42 14.77
C GLY A 299 9.18 2.79 14.34
N GLU A 300 10.50 2.91 14.34
CA GLU A 300 11.23 4.08 13.87
C GLU A 300 12.08 3.73 12.66
N VAL A 301 12.27 4.71 11.79
CA VAL A 301 13.09 4.61 10.59
C VAL A 301 13.91 5.88 10.43
N GLY A 302 15.22 5.72 10.30
CA GLY A 302 16.15 6.81 10.10
C GLY A 302 16.16 7.26 8.63
N GLN A 303 17.32 7.77 8.20
CA GLN A 303 17.50 8.17 6.81
C GLN A 303 17.51 6.96 5.87
N ILE A 304 16.95 7.16 4.67
CA ILE A 304 16.95 6.16 3.60
C ILE A 304 17.81 6.70 2.45
N ARG A 305 18.78 5.91 2.00
CA ARG A 305 19.77 6.32 0.99
C ARG A 305 19.89 5.32 -0.14
N PHE A 306 19.84 5.83 -1.36
CA PHE A 306 20.24 5.11 -2.58
C PHE A 306 21.69 5.47 -2.91
N THR A 307 22.51 4.46 -3.20
CA THR A 307 23.95 4.62 -3.35
C THR A 307 24.48 3.80 -4.53
N ASP A 308 25.59 4.26 -5.12
CA ASP A 308 26.30 3.62 -6.22
C ASP A 308 27.13 2.40 -5.74
N LYS A 309 27.54 2.42 -4.49
CA LYS A 309 28.30 1.39 -3.79
C LYS A 309 27.67 1.02 -2.46
N ARG A 310 27.79 -0.25 -2.07
CA ARG A 310 27.30 -0.73 -0.79
C ARG A 310 28.00 0.02 0.35
N LEU A 311 27.22 0.63 1.24
CA LEU A 311 27.77 1.22 2.47
C LEU A 311 28.30 0.13 3.39
N SER A 312 29.32 0.46 4.17
CA SER A 312 29.87 -0.49 5.15
C SER A 312 28.86 -0.78 6.26
N GLU A 313 28.92 -1.97 6.86
CA GLU A 313 28.03 -2.34 7.97
C GLU A 313 28.22 -1.45 9.21
N GLY A 314 29.36 -0.77 9.35
CA GLY A 314 29.65 0.17 10.43
C GLY A 314 29.21 1.61 10.15
N GLU A 315 28.78 1.93 8.93
CA GLU A 315 28.31 3.26 8.57
C GLU A 315 26.85 3.41 9.01
N LYS A 316 26.65 4.19 10.08
CA LYS A 316 25.34 4.46 10.66
C LYS A 316 24.62 5.59 9.92
N LEU A 317 23.33 5.38 9.69
CA LEU A 317 22.38 6.37 9.18
C LEU A 317 21.49 6.94 10.29
N HIS A 318 21.58 6.36 11.49
CA HIS A 318 21.06 6.83 12.76
C HIS A 318 22.01 6.48 13.92
#